data_AF-C5KDD6-F1
#
_entry.id   AF-C5KDD6-F1
#
_cell.length_a   1.000
_cell.length_b   1.000
_cell.length_c   1.000
_cell.angle_alpha   90.00
_cell.angle_beta   90.00
_cell.angle_gamma   90.00
#
_symmetry.space_group_name_H-M   'P 1'
#
loop_
_entity.id
_entity.type
_entity.pdbx_description
1 polymer ?
#
loop_
_entity_poly.entity_id
_entity_poly.type
_entity_poly.pdbx_seq_one_letter_code
_entity_poly.pdbx_strand_id
1 'polypeptide(L)'
;MSFRRTMGALLSVFWVCADRYDDFVRNQPPSNRLSRENWSHLQRWVRNVVKLTDPQEPDAVDAMLCFMSIHDLGKMKDFREELAPGYQDHDAGLSYILSRSPEVLPSYCRLPDKYQLLIETSLKVDFNFGQFLQAENLPANIKNVKSLLGNKGDVALAFYLFHIFADMAGIMGAKSLDGSMFMTETMFNNFKKGLTTLQLLTHETMNDTYDSFLKLRAKEQGLAFQTPTDRAII
;
A
#
# COMPACT_ATOMS: atom_id res chain seq x y z
N MET A 1 11.81 16.27 -6.15
CA MET A 1 11.27 15.27 -7.10
C MET A 1 10.01 14.54 -6.59
N SER A 2 9.57 14.70 -5.33
CA SER A 2 8.44 13.92 -4.77
C SER A 2 7.04 14.57 -4.87
N PHE A 3 6.90 15.90 -4.85
CA PHE A 3 5.59 16.56 -4.71
C PHE A 3 4.50 16.09 -5.70
N ARG A 4 4.81 16.02 -7.00
CA ARG A 4 3.82 15.58 -8.00
C ARG A 4 3.44 14.10 -7.86
N ARG A 5 4.36 13.26 -7.38
CA ARG A 5 4.05 11.85 -7.07
C ARG A 5 3.09 11.77 -5.89
N THR A 6 3.37 12.50 -4.81
CA THR A 6 2.48 12.60 -3.63
C THR A 6 1.10 13.09 -4.05
N MET A 7 1.02 14.15 -4.85
CA MET A 7 -0.24 14.68 -5.36
C MET A 7 -1.01 13.64 -6.19
N GLY A 8 -0.32 12.89 -7.06
CA GLY A 8 -0.93 11.81 -7.82
C GLY A 8 -1.49 10.70 -6.93
N ALA A 9 -0.81 10.38 -5.83
CA ALA A 9 -1.29 9.41 -4.86
C ALA A 9 -2.51 9.92 -4.07
N LEU A 10 -2.49 11.18 -3.61
CA LEU A 10 -3.64 11.82 -2.95
C LEU A 10 -4.87 11.91 -3.87
N LEU A 11 -4.67 12.27 -5.14
CA LEU A 11 -5.74 12.26 -6.15
C LEU A 11 -6.27 10.84 -6.38
N SER A 12 -5.40 9.82 -6.34
CA SER A 12 -5.81 8.42 -6.45
C SER A 12 -6.71 7.99 -5.28
N VAL A 13 -6.39 8.42 -4.04
CA VAL A 13 -7.29 8.22 -2.89
C VAL A 13 -8.64 8.89 -3.16
N PHE A 14 -8.64 10.14 -3.61
CA PHE A 14 -9.87 10.87 -3.92
C PHE A 14 -10.72 10.17 -4.99
N TRP A 15 -10.15 9.82 -6.13
CA TRP A 15 -10.91 9.18 -7.22
C TRP A 15 -11.48 7.84 -6.80
N VAL A 16 -10.75 7.05 -6.01
CA VAL A 16 -11.24 5.77 -5.51
C VAL A 16 -12.36 5.98 -4.48
N CYS A 17 -12.17 6.83 -3.47
CA CYS A 17 -13.20 7.07 -2.46
C CYS A 17 -14.47 7.70 -3.03
N ALA A 18 -14.35 8.52 -4.07
CA ALA A 18 -15.48 9.16 -4.75
C ALA A 18 -16.05 8.35 -5.94
N ASP A 19 -15.58 7.11 -6.15
CA ASP A 19 -16.01 6.23 -7.25
C ASP A 19 -15.87 6.87 -8.66
N ARG A 20 -14.86 7.71 -8.84
CA ARG A 20 -14.59 8.46 -10.07
C ARG A 20 -13.71 7.66 -11.03
N TYR A 21 -14.25 6.56 -11.54
CA TYR A 21 -13.55 5.67 -12.47
C TYR A 21 -12.99 6.42 -13.70
N ASP A 22 -13.82 7.21 -14.37
CA ASP A 22 -13.43 7.85 -15.64
C ASP A 22 -12.26 8.83 -15.43
N ASP A 23 -12.23 9.55 -14.29
CA ASP A 23 -11.10 10.42 -13.94
C ASP A 23 -9.84 9.63 -13.58
N PHE A 24 -9.98 8.50 -12.88
CA PHE A 24 -8.85 7.64 -12.53
C PHE A 24 -8.13 7.10 -13.79
N VAL A 25 -8.89 6.74 -14.83
CA VAL A 25 -8.36 6.04 -16.01
C VAL A 25 -8.11 6.92 -17.24
N ARG A 26 -8.48 8.20 -17.20
CA ARG A 26 -8.55 9.07 -18.41
C ARG A 26 -7.27 9.15 -19.24
N ASN A 27 -6.11 9.05 -18.60
CA ASN A 27 -4.80 9.10 -19.27
C ASN A 27 -4.07 7.73 -19.30
N GLN A 28 -4.83 6.65 -19.13
CA GLN A 28 -4.33 5.29 -19.35
C GLN A 28 -4.51 4.90 -20.82
N PRO A 29 -3.56 4.16 -21.41
CA PRO A 29 -3.68 3.69 -22.79
C PRO A 29 -4.93 2.79 -22.95
N PRO A 30 -5.79 3.00 -23.96
CA PRO A 30 -7.04 2.25 -24.11
C PRO A 30 -6.86 0.72 -24.10
N SER A 31 -5.76 0.21 -24.67
CA SER A 31 -5.44 -1.22 -24.74
C SER A 31 -5.05 -1.87 -23.41
N ASN A 32 -4.72 -1.08 -22.38
CA ASN A 32 -4.32 -1.56 -21.05
C ASN A 32 -5.02 -0.76 -19.95
N ARG A 33 -6.14 -0.11 -20.27
CA ARG A 33 -6.91 0.69 -19.32
C ARG A 33 -7.53 -0.22 -18.27
N LEU A 34 -7.43 0.16 -17.00
CA LEU A 34 -8.09 -0.55 -15.90
C LEU A 34 -9.57 -0.76 -16.23
N SER A 35 -10.02 -2.00 -16.20
CA SER A 35 -11.38 -2.39 -16.55
C SER A 35 -12.37 -1.98 -15.46
N ARG A 36 -13.65 -1.80 -15.84
CA ARG A 36 -14.74 -1.56 -14.88
C ARG A 36 -14.94 -2.72 -13.91
N GLU A 37 -14.63 -3.94 -14.32
CA GLU A 37 -14.67 -5.12 -13.46
C GLU A 37 -13.65 -5.01 -12.33
N ASN A 38 -12.38 -4.76 -12.67
CA ASN A 38 -11.34 -4.60 -11.66
C ASN A 38 -11.52 -3.33 -10.83
N TRP A 39 -12.06 -2.26 -11.40
CA TRP A 39 -12.52 -1.11 -10.62
C TRP A 39 -13.59 -1.50 -9.59
N SER A 40 -14.58 -2.29 -9.98
CA SER A 40 -15.62 -2.78 -9.06
C SER A 40 -15.06 -3.69 -7.97
N HIS A 41 -14.00 -4.45 -8.25
CA HIS A 41 -13.25 -5.17 -7.22
C HIS A 41 -12.54 -4.23 -6.25
N LEU A 42 -11.85 -3.20 -6.76
CA LEU A 42 -11.21 -2.17 -5.94
C LEU A 42 -12.22 -1.45 -5.04
N GLN A 43 -13.35 -1.02 -5.59
CA GLN A 43 -14.43 -0.37 -4.83
C GLN A 43 -14.94 -1.25 -3.69
N ARG A 44 -15.20 -2.54 -3.96
CA ARG A 44 -15.64 -3.49 -2.93
C ARG A 44 -14.58 -3.68 -1.84
N TRP A 45 -13.31 -3.82 -2.21
CA TRP A 45 -12.23 -3.97 -1.25
C TRP A 45 -12.11 -2.73 -0.35
N VAL A 46 -12.14 -1.54 -0.94
CA VAL A 46 -12.04 -0.26 -0.21
C VAL A 46 -13.21 -0.04 0.74
N ARG A 47 -14.44 -0.32 0.29
CA ARG A 47 -15.65 -0.17 1.11
C ARG A 47 -15.73 -1.22 2.22
N ASN A 48 -15.50 -2.48 1.89
CA ASN A 48 -15.85 -3.59 2.78
C ASN A 48 -14.69 -4.04 3.69
N VAL A 49 -13.44 -3.82 3.27
CA VAL A 49 -12.26 -4.32 3.99
C VAL A 49 -11.41 -3.17 4.52
N VAL A 50 -11.04 -2.20 3.67
CA VAL A 50 -10.25 -1.03 4.11
C VAL A 50 -11.10 -0.08 4.96
N LYS A 51 -12.42 -0.06 4.74
CA LYS A 51 -13.41 0.78 5.44
C LYS A 51 -13.25 2.28 5.23
N LEU A 52 -12.60 2.71 4.15
CA LEU A 52 -12.37 4.15 3.91
C LEU A 52 -13.65 4.96 3.71
N THR A 53 -14.70 4.34 3.18
CA THR A 53 -15.99 5.00 2.88
C THR A 53 -17.12 4.43 3.72
N ASP A 54 -16.78 3.74 4.81
CA ASP A 54 -17.76 3.25 5.78
C ASP A 54 -18.26 4.42 6.63
N PRO A 55 -19.58 4.68 6.70
CA PRO A 55 -20.13 5.77 7.52
C PRO A 55 -19.80 5.65 9.02
N GLN A 56 -19.46 4.45 9.50
CA GLN A 56 -19.02 4.24 10.89
C GLN A 56 -17.56 4.62 11.12
N GLU A 57 -16.81 4.89 10.05
CA GLU A 57 -15.38 5.21 10.06
C GLU A 57 -15.12 6.58 9.37
N PRO A 58 -15.72 7.69 9.86
CA PRO A 58 -15.71 8.98 9.17
C PRO A 58 -14.31 9.58 8.98
N ASP A 59 -13.36 9.26 9.85
CA ASP A 59 -11.99 9.78 9.76
C ASP A 59 -11.05 8.90 8.91
N ALA A 60 -11.54 7.80 8.32
CA ALA A 60 -10.69 6.84 7.60
C ALA A 60 -10.02 7.45 6.35
N VAL A 61 -10.78 8.19 5.53
CA VAL A 61 -10.22 8.90 4.37
C VAL A 61 -9.19 9.92 4.81
N ASP A 62 -9.50 10.65 5.87
CA ASP A 62 -8.65 11.70 6.38
C ASP A 62 -7.33 11.15 6.95
N ALA A 63 -7.40 10.05 7.71
CA ALA A 63 -6.25 9.30 8.17
C ALA A 63 -5.39 8.80 7.00
N MET A 64 -6.01 8.29 5.92
CA MET A 64 -5.28 7.84 4.73
C MET A 64 -4.59 9.01 4.02
N LEU A 65 -5.27 10.14 3.80
CA LEU A 65 -4.67 11.33 3.19
C LEU A 65 -3.54 11.91 4.05
N CYS A 66 -3.71 11.91 5.37
CA CYS A 66 -2.67 12.30 6.32
C CYS A 66 -1.47 11.36 6.20
N PHE A 67 -1.69 10.04 6.22
CA PHE A 67 -0.63 9.05 6.11
C PHE A 67 0.18 9.21 4.82
N MET A 68 -0.49 9.31 3.68
CA MET A 68 0.16 9.56 2.39
C MET A 68 1.04 10.81 2.41
N SER A 69 0.56 11.89 3.03
CA SER A 69 1.26 13.18 3.05
C SER A 69 2.49 13.14 3.95
N ILE A 70 2.35 12.62 5.18
CA ILE A 70 3.45 12.61 6.15
C ILE A 70 4.52 11.56 5.81
N HIS A 71 4.14 10.44 5.21
CA HIS A 71 5.08 9.42 4.73
C HIS A 71 6.04 10.00 3.68
N ASP A 72 5.52 10.76 2.71
CA ASP A 72 6.35 11.44 1.71
C ASP A 72 7.14 12.64 2.28
N LEU A 73 6.62 13.32 3.31
CA LEU A 73 7.37 14.34 4.05
C LEU A 73 8.57 13.72 4.77
N GLY A 74 8.42 12.52 5.35
CA GLY A 74 9.52 11.75 5.93
C GLY A 74 10.65 11.43 4.94
N LYS A 75 10.37 11.40 3.62
CA LYS A 75 11.41 11.21 2.60
C LYS A 75 12.25 12.48 2.37
N MET A 76 11.78 13.66 2.78
CA MET A 76 12.53 14.91 2.66
C MET A 76 13.72 14.89 3.61
N LYS A 77 14.93 15.00 3.03
CA LYS A 77 16.19 14.95 3.77
C LYS A 77 16.27 16.05 4.82
N ASP A 78 16.02 17.30 4.43
CA ASP A 78 16.13 18.46 5.32
C ASP A 78 15.18 18.35 6.52
N PHE A 79 13.94 17.89 6.29
CA PHE A 79 12.95 17.62 7.34
C PHE A 79 13.45 16.59 8.36
N ARG A 80 14.06 15.49 7.88
CA ARG A 80 14.65 14.47 8.76
C ARG A 80 15.91 14.96 9.46
N GLU A 81 16.78 15.70 8.78
CA GLU A 81 18.01 16.21 9.41
C GLU A 81 17.70 17.19 10.55
N GLU A 82 16.62 17.98 10.42
CA GLU A 82 16.17 18.91 11.46
C GLU A 82 15.52 18.19 12.66
N LEU A 83 14.65 17.22 12.42
CA LEU A 83 13.77 16.65 13.46
C LEU A 83 14.15 15.23 13.91
N ALA A 84 14.91 14.49 13.12
CA ALA A 84 15.41 13.15 13.40
C ALA A 84 16.87 12.97 12.93
N PRO A 85 17.80 13.81 13.43
CA PRO A 85 19.19 13.78 12.98
C PRO A 85 19.81 12.38 13.16
N GLY A 86 20.49 11.90 12.13
CA GLY A 86 21.13 10.57 12.11
C GLY A 86 20.27 9.43 11.54
N TYR A 87 18.96 9.63 11.36
CA TYR A 87 18.08 8.62 10.75
C TYR A 87 18.16 8.66 9.21
N GLN A 88 18.89 7.70 8.63
CA GLN A 88 19.02 7.56 7.17
C GLN A 88 17.80 6.90 6.52
N ASP A 89 17.19 5.93 7.20
CA ASP A 89 15.93 5.35 6.77
C ASP A 89 14.77 6.32 7.05
N HIS A 90 13.91 6.49 6.05
CA HIS A 90 12.85 7.48 6.08
C HIS A 90 11.69 7.07 6.98
N ASP A 91 11.34 5.79 7.02
CA ASP A 91 10.26 5.28 7.86
C ASP A 91 10.67 5.29 9.34
N ALA A 92 11.91 4.88 9.64
CA ALA A 92 12.47 4.99 10.98
C ALA A 92 12.58 6.45 11.45
N GLY A 93 13.01 7.36 10.57
CA GLY A 93 13.09 8.79 10.86
C GLY A 93 11.70 9.39 11.13
N LEU A 94 10.71 9.09 10.29
CA LEU A 94 9.35 9.56 10.51
C LEU A 94 8.75 8.95 11.80
N SER A 95 8.96 7.66 12.05
CA SER A 95 8.51 7.03 13.30
C SER A 95 9.14 7.69 14.53
N TYR A 96 10.40 8.14 14.45
CA TYR A 96 11.04 8.90 15.52
C TYR A 96 10.35 10.26 15.72
N ILE A 97 10.06 10.99 14.64
CA ILE A 97 9.39 12.31 14.69
C ILE A 97 8.00 12.18 15.31
N LEU A 98 7.20 11.20 14.88
CA LEU A 98 5.86 10.97 15.47
C LEU A 98 5.93 10.66 16.97
N SER A 99 6.99 10.01 17.43
CA SER A 99 7.16 9.67 18.85
C SER A 99 7.68 10.84 19.70
N ARG A 100 8.45 11.77 19.11
CA ARG A 100 9.23 12.76 19.86
C ARG A 100 8.72 14.19 19.72
N SER A 101 8.23 14.52 18.53
CA SER A 101 7.77 15.87 18.18
C SER A 101 6.52 15.81 17.28
N PRO A 102 5.45 15.07 17.66
CA PRO A 102 4.27 14.93 16.82
C PRO A 102 3.60 16.29 16.50
N GLU A 103 3.77 17.30 17.35
CA GLU A 103 3.20 18.65 17.20
C GLU A 103 3.61 19.37 15.91
N VAL A 104 4.73 18.97 15.29
CA VAL A 104 5.15 19.49 13.96
C VAL A 104 4.27 18.96 12.82
N LEU A 105 3.43 17.96 13.10
CA LEU A 105 2.51 17.30 12.18
C LEU A 105 1.07 17.44 12.72
N PRO A 106 0.48 18.64 12.71
CA PRO A 106 -0.85 18.88 13.30
C PRO A 106 -1.96 18.03 12.66
N SER A 107 -1.83 17.69 11.38
CA SER A 107 -2.77 16.78 10.70
C SER A 107 -2.74 15.37 11.26
N TYR A 108 -1.60 14.90 11.79
CA TYR A 108 -1.47 13.62 12.48
C TYR A 108 -2.04 13.71 13.89
N CYS A 109 -1.67 14.75 14.66
CA CYS A 109 -2.11 14.92 16.05
C CYS A 109 -3.63 14.98 16.22
N ARG A 110 -4.36 15.48 15.22
CA ARG A 110 -5.83 15.56 15.26
C ARG A 110 -6.53 14.24 14.95
N LEU A 111 -5.82 13.23 14.45
CA LEU A 111 -6.43 11.94 14.12
C LEU A 111 -6.82 11.20 15.41
N PRO A 112 -7.91 10.41 15.40
CA PRO A 112 -8.19 9.47 16.47
C PRO A 112 -7.02 8.50 16.74
N ASP A 113 -6.81 8.12 18.00
CA ASP A 113 -5.72 7.24 18.45
C ASP A 113 -5.60 5.95 17.63
N LYS A 114 -6.74 5.39 17.20
CA LYS A 114 -6.75 4.17 16.36
C LYS A 114 -5.98 4.38 15.05
N TYR A 115 -6.12 5.53 14.40
CA TYR A 115 -5.45 5.81 13.13
C TYR A 115 -4.00 6.24 13.33
N GLN A 116 -3.71 6.96 14.41
CA GLN A 116 -2.33 7.23 14.82
C GLN A 116 -1.55 5.90 14.99
N LEU A 117 -2.13 4.96 15.72
CA LEU A 117 -1.56 3.62 15.91
C LEU A 117 -1.42 2.84 14.60
N LEU A 118 -2.39 2.93 13.68
CA LEU A 118 -2.30 2.27 12.37
C LEU A 118 -1.15 2.82 11.53
N ILE A 119 -0.97 4.14 11.52
CA ILE A 119 0.12 4.83 10.83
C ILE A 119 1.47 4.41 11.43
N GLU A 120 1.64 4.53 12.76
CA GLU A 120 2.88 4.13 13.44
C GLU A 120 3.21 2.65 13.25
N THR A 121 2.19 1.80 13.26
CA THR A 121 2.37 0.36 13.01
C THR A 121 2.84 0.15 11.57
N SER A 122 2.23 0.85 10.60
CA SER A 122 2.57 0.76 9.18
C SER A 122 4.02 1.17 8.89
N LEU A 123 4.52 2.22 9.55
CA LEU A 123 5.92 2.67 9.40
C LEU A 123 6.95 1.68 9.96
N LYS A 124 6.54 0.78 10.86
CA LYS A 124 7.44 -0.25 11.43
C LYS A 124 7.50 -1.51 10.58
N VAL A 125 6.71 -1.59 9.51
CA VAL A 125 6.65 -2.76 8.63
C VAL A 125 7.79 -2.69 7.63
N ASP A 126 8.89 -3.35 7.95
CA ASP A 126 9.99 -3.59 7.02
C ASP A 126 9.58 -4.64 5.98
N PHE A 127 8.96 -4.17 4.90
CA PHE A 127 8.49 -4.99 3.79
C PHE A 127 8.44 -4.21 2.48
N ASN A 128 9.07 -4.75 1.45
CA ASN A 128 9.01 -4.19 0.10
C ASN A 128 8.01 -4.98 -0.75
N PHE A 129 6.87 -4.36 -1.06
CA PHE A 129 5.82 -4.97 -1.88
C PHE A 129 6.26 -5.19 -3.35
N GLY A 130 7.12 -4.34 -3.89
CA GLY A 130 7.65 -4.50 -5.26
C GLY A 130 8.52 -5.75 -5.39
N GLN A 131 9.45 -5.93 -4.44
CA GLN A 131 10.29 -7.14 -4.35
C GLN A 131 9.44 -8.39 -4.09
N PHE A 132 8.39 -8.28 -3.26
CA PHE A 132 7.43 -9.37 -3.08
C PHE A 132 6.79 -9.79 -4.41
N LEU A 133 6.26 -8.84 -5.19
CA LEU A 133 5.64 -9.14 -6.49
C LEU A 133 6.62 -9.78 -7.49
N GLN A 134 7.92 -9.54 -7.33
CA GLN A 134 8.98 -10.13 -8.15
C GLN A 134 9.53 -11.45 -7.61
N ALA A 135 9.00 -11.95 -6.49
CA ALA A 135 9.52 -13.12 -5.76
C ALA A 135 10.96 -12.95 -5.25
N GLU A 136 11.41 -11.71 -5.05
CA GLU A 136 12.73 -11.38 -4.48
C GLU A 136 12.74 -11.35 -2.95
N ASN A 137 11.57 -11.42 -2.31
CA ASN A 137 11.46 -11.51 -0.85
C ASN A 137 11.61 -12.96 -0.36
N LEU A 138 12.24 -13.14 0.79
CA LEU A 138 12.19 -14.40 1.53
C LEU A 138 10.88 -14.49 2.32
N PRO A 139 10.40 -15.71 2.68
CA PRO A 139 9.26 -15.86 3.59
C PRO A 139 9.41 -15.06 4.89
N ALA A 140 10.65 -14.90 5.38
CA ALA A 140 10.97 -14.12 6.56
C ALA A 140 10.61 -12.62 6.42
N ASN A 141 10.63 -12.04 5.22
CA ASN A 141 10.25 -10.64 5.00
C ASN A 141 8.74 -10.42 5.23
N ILE A 142 7.92 -11.46 5.15
CA ILE A 142 6.47 -11.37 5.41
C ILE A 142 6.17 -11.46 6.91
N LYS A 143 7.14 -11.87 7.73
CA LYS A 143 6.97 -12.01 9.18
C LYS A 143 6.50 -10.73 9.85
N ASN A 144 7.09 -9.59 9.47
CA ASN A 144 6.73 -8.29 10.02
C ASN A 144 5.34 -7.84 9.57
N VAL A 145 4.96 -8.13 8.31
CA VAL A 145 3.60 -7.90 7.82
C VAL A 145 2.58 -8.68 8.66
N LYS A 146 2.85 -9.96 8.93
CA LYS A 146 1.96 -10.77 9.76
C LYS A 146 1.92 -10.30 11.22
N SER A 147 3.07 -10.11 11.86
CA SER A 147 3.13 -9.82 13.29
C SER A 147 2.59 -8.42 13.63
N LEU A 148 2.85 -7.43 12.77
CA LEU A 148 2.46 -6.04 13.02
C LEU A 148 1.06 -5.72 12.49
N LEU A 149 0.63 -6.34 11.39
CA LEU A 149 -0.64 -6.02 10.74
C LEU A 149 -1.61 -7.20 10.73
N GLY A 150 -1.19 -8.36 10.22
CA GLY A 150 -2.06 -9.53 10.07
C GLY A 150 -2.69 -9.98 11.39
N ASN A 151 -1.90 -10.06 12.47
CA ASN A 151 -2.37 -10.42 13.81
C ASN A 151 -3.24 -9.34 14.47
N LYS A 152 -3.21 -8.10 13.97
CA LYS A 152 -4.07 -7.00 14.44
C LYS A 152 -5.43 -6.96 13.72
N GLY A 153 -5.64 -7.83 12.73
CA GLY A 153 -6.89 -8.00 11.99
C GLY A 153 -6.87 -7.41 10.58
N ASP A 154 -7.91 -7.73 9.82
CA ASP A 154 -7.99 -7.44 8.37
C ASP A 154 -7.89 -5.95 8.05
N VAL A 155 -8.47 -5.08 8.89
CA VAL A 155 -8.50 -3.62 8.66
C VAL A 155 -7.09 -3.03 8.70
N ALA A 156 -6.25 -3.45 9.64
CA ALA A 156 -4.89 -2.91 9.76
C ALA A 156 -4.03 -3.25 8.55
N LEU A 157 -4.07 -4.51 8.12
CA LEU A 157 -3.38 -4.96 6.92
C LEU A 157 -3.93 -4.28 5.66
N ALA A 158 -5.25 -4.18 5.53
CA ALA A 158 -5.89 -3.55 4.38
C ALA A 158 -5.58 -2.04 4.29
N PHE A 159 -5.51 -1.33 5.42
CA PHE A 159 -5.10 0.07 5.49
C PHE A 159 -3.67 0.26 4.95
N TYR A 160 -2.71 -0.55 5.41
CA TYR A 160 -1.33 -0.52 4.92
C TYR A 160 -1.23 -0.85 3.42
N LEU A 161 -1.93 -1.89 2.95
CA LEU A 161 -1.92 -2.28 1.54
C LEU A 161 -2.58 -1.23 0.64
N PHE A 162 -3.59 -0.51 1.13
CA PHE A 162 -4.20 0.60 0.40
C PHE A 162 -3.27 1.80 0.28
N HIS A 163 -2.49 2.11 1.34
CA HIS A 163 -1.43 3.10 1.24
C HIS A 163 -0.44 2.75 0.11
N ILE A 164 0.03 1.50 0.05
CA ILE A 164 0.91 1.03 -1.05
C ILE A 164 0.23 1.18 -2.41
N PHE A 165 -1.05 0.79 -2.53
CA PHE A 165 -1.82 0.96 -3.76
C PHE A 165 -1.83 2.42 -4.24
N ALA A 166 -2.15 3.36 -3.34
CA ALA A 166 -2.19 4.78 -3.67
C ALA A 166 -0.81 5.31 -4.05
N ASP A 167 0.24 4.90 -3.32
CA ASP A 167 1.63 5.27 -3.60
C ASP A 167 2.08 4.78 -4.99
N MET A 168 1.70 3.56 -5.36
CA MET A 168 1.92 3.01 -6.70
C MET A 168 1.15 3.78 -7.77
N ALA A 169 -0.13 4.08 -7.52
CA ALA A 169 -0.96 4.83 -8.45
C ALA A 169 -0.42 6.24 -8.72
N GLY A 170 0.28 6.85 -7.76
CA GLY A 170 0.94 8.15 -7.88
C GLY A 170 2.30 8.15 -8.59
N ILE A 171 2.93 7.00 -8.86
CA ILE A 171 4.32 6.90 -9.38
C ILE A 171 4.58 7.80 -10.59
N MET A 172 3.63 7.91 -11.52
CA MET A 172 3.76 8.68 -12.76
C MET A 172 3.25 10.14 -12.64
N GLY A 173 2.97 10.63 -11.42
CA GLY A 173 2.45 11.97 -11.17
C GLY A 173 3.32 13.12 -11.72
N ALA A 174 4.64 12.91 -11.79
CA ALA A 174 5.56 13.86 -12.42
C ALA A 174 5.27 14.06 -13.93
N LYS A 175 4.79 13.02 -14.61
CA LYS A 175 4.43 13.07 -16.04
C LYS A 175 3.04 13.68 -16.24
N SER A 176 2.06 13.26 -15.43
CA SER A 176 0.70 13.81 -15.47
C SER A 176 -0.02 13.59 -14.14
N LEU A 177 -0.83 14.56 -13.74
CA LEU A 177 -1.82 14.43 -12.66
C LEU A 177 -3.23 14.13 -13.20
N ASP A 178 -3.37 14.00 -14.52
CA ASP A 178 -4.63 13.68 -15.18
C ASP A 178 -4.85 12.16 -15.16
N GLY A 179 -5.47 11.64 -14.09
CA GLY A 179 -5.62 10.20 -13.86
C GLY A 179 -4.35 9.48 -13.37
N SER A 180 -4.49 8.22 -12.97
CA SER A 180 -3.35 7.36 -12.59
C SER A 180 -2.79 6.65 -13.83
N MET A 181 -1.74 7.19 -14.43
CA MET A 181 -1.09 6.57 -15.59
C MET A 181 -0.40 5.23 -15.25
N PHE A 182 -0.03 5.02 -13.99
CA PHE A 182 0.70 3.82 -13.56
C PHE A 182 -0.24 2.64 -13.31
N MET A 183 -1.38 2.85 -12.65
CA MET A 183 -2.28 1.78 -12.22
C MET A 183 -3.21 1.30 -13.34
N THR A 184 -2.60 0.81 -14.42
CA THR A 184 -3.26 0.18 -15.57
C THR A 184 -3.86 -1.18 -15.21
N GLU A 185 -4.58 -1.81 -16.14
CA GLU A 185 -5.13 -3.16 -15.96
C GLU A 185 -4.05 -4.18 -15.58
N THR A 186 -2.93 -4.17 -16.32
CA THR A 186 -1.78 -5.05 -16.02
C THR A 186 -1.23 -4.80 -14.62
N MET A 187 -1.03 -3.53 -14.24
CA MET A 187 -0.46 -3.19 -12.94
C MET A 187 -1.40 -3.50 -11.79
N PHE A 188 -2.70 -3.26 -11.98
CA PHE A 188 -3.72 -3.61 -11.00
C PHE A 188 -3.81 -5.12 -10.81
N ASN A 189 -3.79 -5.92 -11.88
CA ASN A 189 -3.79 -7.38 -11.76
C ASN A 189 -2.55 -7.89 -11.02
N ASN A 190 -1.38 -7.27 -11.23
CA ASN A 190 -0.18 -7.59 -10.46
C ASN A 190 -0.33 -7.23 -8.97
N PHE A 191 -0.80 -6.01 -8.67
CA PHE A 191 -1.11 -5.60 -7.30
C PHE A 191 -2.14 -6.52 -6.63
N LYS A 192 -3.22 -6.87 -7.34
CA LYS A 192 -4.30 -7.73 -6.86
C LYS A 192 -3.79 -9.10 -6.43
N LYS A 193 -2.84 -9.70 -7.15
CA LYS A 193 -2.20 -10.96 -6.74
C LYS A 193 -1.56 -10.79 -5.37
N GLY A 194 -0.68 -9.79 -5.23
CA GLY A 194 0.00 -9.54 -3.97
C GLY A 194 -0.96 -9.23 -2.82
N LEU A 195 -2.00 -8.43 -3.08
CA LEU A 195 -3.08 -8.14 -2.14
C LEU A 195 -3.77 -9.42 -1.68
N THR A 196 -4.29 -10.22 -2.61
CA THR A 196 -5.04 -11.44 -2.28
C THR A 196 -4.19 -12.43 -1.50
N THR A 197 -2.90 -12.53 -1.81
CA THR A 197 -2.01 -13.42 -1.07
C THR A 197 -1.72 -12.88 0.33
N LEU A 198 -1.37 -11.60 0.48
CA LEU A 198 -1.05 -11.04 1.80
C LEU A 198 -2.27 -11.04 2.73
N GLN A 199 -3.48 -10.90 2.20
CA GLN A 199 -4.71 -11.02 2.98
C GLN A 199 -4.88 -12.40 3.64
N LEU A 200 -4.25 -13.46 3.13
CA LEU A 200 -4.28 -14.77 3.78
C LEU A 200 -3.52 -14.77 5.11
N LEU A 201 -2.60 -13.82 5.36
CA LEU A 201 -1.79 -13.79 6.59
C LEU A 201 -2.60 -13.63 7.87
N THR A 202 -3.84 -13.12 7.77
CA THR A 202 -4.74 -12.96 8.91
C THR A 202 -5.29 -14.32 9.39
N HIS A 203 -5.21 -15.36 8.55
CA HIS A 203 -5.76 -16.69 8.82
C HIS A 203 -4.77 -17.85 8.63
N GLU A 204 -3.75 -17.69 7.80
CA GLU A 204 -2.78 -18.73 7.40
C GLU A 204 -1.38 -18.48 7.95
N THR A 205 -0.50 -19.50 7.92
CA THR A 205 0.91 -19.33 8.30
C THR A 205 1.69 -18.56 7.23
N MET A 206 2.82 -17.97 7.62
CA MET A 206 3.68 -17.21 6.67
C MET A 206 4.15 -18.08 5.49
N ASN A 207 4.45 -19.35 5.76
CA ASN A 207 4.91 -20.29 4.73
C ASN A 207 3.79 -20.65 3.78
N ASP A 208 2.58 -20.93 4.29
CA ASP A 208 1.43 -21.27 3.45
C ASP A 208 1.00 -20.10 2.56
N THR A 209 1.02 -18.89 3.12
CA THR A 209 0.77 -17.66 2.37
C THR A 209 1.82 -17.45 1.28
N TYR A 210 3.12 -17.63 1.58
CA TYR A 210 4.17 -17.49 0.57
C TYR A 210 4.08 -18.56 -0.51
N ASP A 211 3.81 -19.82 -0.15
CA ASP A 211 3.60 -20.90 -1.11
C ASP A 211 2.39 -20.62 -2.01
N SER A 212 1.32 -20.03 -1.47
CA SER A 212 0.16 -19.62 -2.27
C SER A 212 0.54 -18.56 -3.31
N PHE A 213 1.44 -17.63 -2.97
CA PHE A 213 1.97 -16.65 -3.92
C PHE A 213 2.79 -17.33 -5.04
N LEU A 214 3.70 -18.24 -4.67
CA LEU A 214 4.52 -18.97 -5.65
C LEU A 214 3.66 -19.85 -6.56
N LYS A 215 2.62 -20.51 -6.03
CA LYS A 215 1.66 -21.29 -6.83
C LYS A 215 0.95 -20.45 -7.88
N LEU A 216 0.54 -19.23 -7.53
CA LEU A 216 -0.10 -18.31 -8.47
C LEU A 216 0.88 -17.93 -9.60
N ARG A 217 2.13 -17.61 -9.28
CA ARG A 217 3.17 -17.31 -10.27
C ARG A 217 3.50 -18.50 -11.17
N ALA A 218 3.66 -19.68 -10.59
CA ALA A 218 3.93 -20.92 -11.33
C ALA A 218 2.87 -21.18 -12.40
N LYS A 219 1.59 -21.07 -12.01
CA LYS A 219 0.46 -21.26 -12.92
C LYS A 219 0.50 -20.30 -14.11
N GLU A 220 0.90 -19.05 -13.90
CA GLU A 220 0.99 -18.05 -14.97
C GLU A 220 2.14 -18.28 -15.93
N GLN A 221 3.24 -18.86 -15.43
CA GLN A 221 4.39 -19.24 -16.23
C GLN A 221 4.23 -20.62 -16.87
N GLY A 222 3.12 -21.33 -16.60
CA GLY A 222 2.91 -22.71 -17.06
C GLY A 222 3.85 -23.72 -16.39
N LEU A 223 4.38 -23.40 -15.21
CA LEU A 223 5.29 -24.24 -14.44
C LEU A 223 4.54 -25.08 -13.40
N ALA A 224 5.10 -26.26 -13.10
CA ALA A 224 4.61 -27.10 -12.01
C ALA A 224 5.07 -26.57 -10.64
N PHE A 225 4.21 -26.73 -9.63
CA PHE A 225 4.53 -26.42 -8.23
C PHE A 225 3.95 -27.51 -7.32
N GLN A 226 4.66 -28.63 -7.21
CA GLN A 226 4.24 -29.82 -6.46
C GLN A 226 5.24 -30.20 -5.36
N THR A 227 6.51 -29.89 -5.54
CA THR A 227 7.59 -30.25 -4.60
C THR A 227 8.27 -29.01 -4.02
N PRO A 228 8.91 -29.10 -2.84
CA PRO A 228 9.69 -27.99 -2.30
C PRO A 228 10.81 -27.50 -3.22
N THR A 229 11.34 -28.39 -4.07
CA THR A 229 12.39 -28.08 -5.05
C THR A 229 11.87 -27.14 -6.14
N ASP A 230 10.58 -27.20 -6.46
CA ASP A 230 9.95 -26.34 -7.46
C ASP A 230 9.97 -24.87 -7.03
N ARG A 231 10.14 -24.58 -5.73
CA ARG A 231 10.32 -23.21 -5.24
C ARG A 231 11.53 -22.49 -5.84
N ALA A 232 12.58 -23.23 -6.20
CA ALA A 232 13.84 -22.64 -6.67
C ALA A 232 13.77 -22.15 -8.13
N ILE A 233 12.69 -22.48 -8.86
CA ILE A 233 12.56 -22.23 -10.30
C ILE A 233 11.39 -21.27 -10.66
N ILE A 234 10.71 -20.70 -9.66
CA ILE A 234 9.56 -19.78 -9.77
C ILE A 234 9.97 -18.33 -9.50
#